data_AF-R0KKY4-F1
#
_entry.id   AF-R0KKY4-F1
#
_cell.length_a   1.000
_cell.length_b   1.000
_cell.length_c   1.000
_cell.angle_alpha   90.00
_cell.angle_beta   90.00
_cell.angle_gamma   90.00
#
_symmetry.space_group_name_H-M   'P 1'
#
loop_
_entity.id
_entity.type
_entity.pdbx_description
1 polymer ?
#
loop_
_entity_poly.entity_id
_entity_poly.type
_entity_poly.pdbx_seq_one_letter_code
_entity_poly.pdbx_strand_id
1 'polypeptide(L)'
;MLAVETGMSDMRVLDDSDSSANSVETAASHSSPVPAASNAPGNRPGCRRVLVPITSDTEFFTRLTSEVSGLEKLQEREQKRMNVQIEALGKQVAKLTDPDRRSSRKMLTTWRHIFQIYVEEGIFFGTTELDHKSHDSQKAMARLATFSNKIAKAGLVEQLKKKDNLVALNTFMHINREILQGLRFGEINHNAMTKILKKFDKRTALGVKSTFPRQVEYPEFSEHLAKAVCAQVNTQILSHVPQIDDYSCPMCMEIQWRPVKLSCNHTFCIRCLIVMQNNKQYNCPFCRERTIFNANSDNLDTEKAAFLKKWFPNEVKDKQRYNEMMAGVDQYGEVYANEKCTVM
;
A
#
# COMPACT_ATOMS: atom_id res chain seq x y z
N MET A 1 30.51 13.82 33.06
CA MET A 1 31.13 15.03 33.64
C MET A 1 31.74 15.89 32.52
N LEU A 2 30.91 16.58 31.74
CA LEU A 2 31.34 17.53 30.70
C LEU A 2 30.63 18.89 30.81
N ALA A 3 29.54 18.95 31.59
CA ALA A 3 28.82 20.19 31.90
C ALA A 3 29.52 21.05 32.98
N VAL A 4 30.48 20.48 33.73
CA VAL A 4 31.27 21.22 34.73
C VAL A 4 32.47 21.92 34.09
N GLU A 5 33.00 21.41 32.98
CA GLU A 5 34.16 22.00 32.29
C GLU A 5 33.81 23.12 31.29
N THR A 6 32.53 23.26 30.90
CA THR A 6 32.13 24.17 29.82
C THR A 6 31.54 25.50 30.27
N GLY A 7 31.49 25.79 31.58
CA GLY A 7 31.10 27.13 32.06
C GLY A 7 29.74 27.61 31.55
N MET A 8 28.82 26.69 31.28
CA MET A 8 27.50 27.03 30.75
C MET A 8 26.51 27.30 31.88
N SER A 9 26.09 28.57 31.93
CA SER A 9 24.83 29.12 32.43
C SER A 9 24.57 29.09 33.95
N ASP A 10 24.53 30.30 34.51
CA ASP A 10 24.03 30.73 35.83
C ASP A 10 23.30 29.67 36.64
N MET A 11 24.05 29.05 37.55
CA MET A 11 23.54 28.13 38.55
C MET A 11 22.84 28.93 39.67
N ARG A 12 21.51 28.98 39.67
CA ARG A 12 20.75 29.49 40.83
C ARG A 12 20.47 28.34 41.79
N VAL A 13 21.13 28.37 42.95
CA VAL A 13 20.87 27.46 44.07
C VAL A 13 19.78 28.09 44.92
N LEU A 14 18.68 27.36 45.15
CA LEU A 14 17.66 27.70 46.13
C LEU A 14 17.68 26.63 47.20
N ASP A 15 18.00 27.02 48.44
CA ASP A 15 17.86 26.16 49.61
C ASP A 15 16.43 26.32 50.15
N ASP A 16 15.61 25.26 50.04
CA ASP A 16 14.26 25.23 50.63
C ASP A 16 14.41 25.16 52.16
N SER A 17 14.35 26.32 52.82
CA SER A 17 14.14 26.41 54.27
C SER A 17 12.67 26.70 54.55
N ASP A 18 12.00 25.73 55.19
CA ASP A 18 10.65 25.77 55.75
C ASP A 18 9.47 26.03 54.82
N SER A 19 8.77 24.94 54.46
CA SER A 19 7.34 24.97 54.16
C SER A 19 6.56 24.37 55.34
N SER A 20 6.04 25.25 56.18
CA SER A 20 5.07 24.97 57.23
C SER A 20 3.84 24.24 56.66
N ALA A 21 3.51 23.13 57.31
CA ALA A 21 2.39 22.27 56.98
C ALA A 21 1.05 22.92 57.36
N ASN A 22 0.15 23.09 56.40
CA ASN A 22 -1.29 23.16 56.65
C ASN A 22 -1.85 21.73 56.52
N SER A 23 -2.31 21.14 57.63
CA SER A 23 -3.15 19.95 57.58
C SER A 23 -4.18 19.94 58.70
N VAL A 24 -5.39 19.65 58.24
CA VAL A 24 -6.71 19.66 58.89
C VAL A 24 -6.86 18.58 59.97
N GLU A 25 -7.69 18.87 60.97
CA GLU A 25 -8.12 18.03 62.09
C GLU A 25 -8.77 16.69 61.66
N THR A 26 -8.50 15.61 62.41
CA THR A 26 -9.56 14.72 62.93
C THR A 26 -9.04 13.85 64.09
N ALA A 27 -9.84 13.72 65.13
CA ALA A 27 -9.56 13.03 66.39
C ALA A 27 -10.09 11.58 66.41
N ALA A 28 -9.40 10.67 67.10
CA ALA A 28 -9.97 9.67 68.03
C ALA A 28 -8.88 8.85 68.74
N SER A 29 -9.16 8.53 69.99
CA SER A 29 -8.36 8.00 71.09
C SER A 29 -8.12 6.49 71.11
N HIS A 30 -6.97 6.04 71.65
CA HIS A 30 -6.85 4.98 72.68
C HIS A 30 -5.43 4.94 73.31
N SER A 31 -5.40 4.86 74.64
CA SER A 31 -4.28 4.76 75.61
C SER A 31 -3.76 3.30 75.74
N SER A 32 -2.49 2.93 75.99
CA SER A 32 -1.56 3.19 77.13
C SER A 32 -0.15 2.58 76.81
N PRO A 33 0.86 2.40 77.73
CA PRO A 33 2.09 3.22 77.78
C PRO A 33 3.45 2.45 77.68
N VAL A 34 4.56 3.22 77.77
CA VAL A 34 5.96 2.85 78.19
C VAL A 34 6.97 2.48 77.07
N PRO A 35 8.30 2.77 77.16
CA PRO A 35 9.07 3.83 77.84
C PRO A 35 9.92 4.70 76.87
N ALA A 36 10.51 5.76 77.42
CA ALA A 36 11.41 6.70 76.77
C ALA A 36 12.62 6.06 76.06
N ALA A 37 12.78 6.38 74.77
CA ALA A 37 14.05 6.34 74.07
C ALA A 37 14.30 7.70 73.42
N SER A 38 15.41 8.31 73.79
CA SER A 38 15.94 9.57 73.28
C SER A 38 16.11 9.54 71.76
N ASN A 39 15.25 10.27 71.03
CA ASN A 39 15.44 10.55 69.61
C ASN A 39 15.83 12.03 69.43
N ALA A 40 17.11 12.25 69.15
CA ALA A 40 17.59 13.49 68.55
C ALA A 40 16.87 13.71 67.19
N PRO A 41 16.55 14.95 66.80
CA PRO A 41 15.89 15.20 65.53
C PRO A 41 16.85 14.82 64.39
N GLY A 42 16.44 13.81 63.61
CA GLY A 42 17.17 13.34 62.45
C GLY A 42 17.32 14.47 61.42
N ASN A 43 18.57 14.82 61.14
CA ASN A 43 18.92 15.74 60.07
C ASN A 43 18.63 15.03 58.73
N ARG A 44 17.40 15.19 58.21
CA ARG A 44 17.07 14.71 56.86
C ARG A 44 17.95 15.49 55.87
N PRO A 45 18.69 14.83 54.97
CA PRO A 45 19.50 15.55 53.99
C PRO A 45 18.59 16.45 53.15
N GLY A 46 18.83 17.76 53.22
CA GLY A 46 18.07 18.75 52.46
C GLY A 46 18.11 18.43 50.97
N CYS A 47 16.94 18.44 50.33
CA CYS A 47 16.86 18.29 48.88
C CYS A 47 17.37 19.56 48.20
N ARG A 48 18.59 19.50 47.66
CA ARG A 48 19.15 20.58 46.83
C ARG A 48 18.50 20.54 45.45
N ARG A 49 17.67 21.54 45.14
CA ARG A 49 17.07 21.69 43.81
C ARG A 49 17.99 22.55 42.94
N VAL A 50 18.46 21.97 41.83
CA VAL A 50 19.27 22.69 40.84
C VAL A 50 18.42 22.90 39.60
N LEU A 51 18.16 24.16 39.27
CA LEU A 51 17.55 24.54 38.00
C LEU A 51 18.64 24.68 36.95
N VAL A 52 18.62 23.82 35.93
CA VAL A 52 19.52 23.90 34.77
C VAL A 52 18.71 24.43 33.59
N PRO A 53 18.95 25.67 33.13
CA PRO A 53 18.24 26.23 31.97
C PRO A 53 18.70 25.53 30.68
N ILE A 54 17.79 24.84 30.01
CA ILE A 54 18.05 24.10 28.75
C ILE A 54 17.90 24.98 27.49
N THR A 55 18.38 26.22 27.54
CA THR A 55 18.18 27.22 26.47
C THR A 55 18.76 26.78 25.13
N SER A 56 19.95 26.16 25.13
CA SER A 56 20.57 25.62 23.92
C SER A 56 19.77 24.47 23.30
N ASP A 57 19.15 23.63 24.13
CA ASP A 57 18.32 22.52 23.66
C ASP A 57 17.02 23.04 23.03
N THR A 58 16.41 24.07 23.63
CA THR A 58 15.21 24.70 23.06
C THR A 58 15.48 25.31 21.69
N GLU A 59 16.64 25.95 21.49
CA GLU A 59 17.04 26.47 20.18
C GLU A 59 17.26 25.34 19.15
N PHE A 60 17.95 24.27 19.57
CA PHE A 60 18.18 23.10 18.73
C PHE A 60 16.86 22.47 18.25
N PHE A 61 15.92 22.20 19.16
CA PHE A 61 14.64 21.59 18.79
C PHE A 61 13.75 22.54 17.99
N THR A 62 13.81 23.84 18.24
CA THR A 62 13.08 24.83 17.42
C THR A 62 13.55 24.79 15.97
N ARG A 63 14.87 24.73 15.74
CA ARG A 63 15.45 24.57 14.39
C ARG A 63 15.07 23.23 13.79
N LEU A 64 15.21 22.14 14.55
CA LEU A 64 14.92 20.79 14.06
C LEU A 64 13.45 20.65 13.64
N THR A 65 12.50 21.12 14.44
CA THR A 65 11.08 21.09 14.13
C THR A 65 10.74 21.97 12.92
N SER A 66 11.41 23.12 12.76
CA SER A 66 11.26 23.96 11.57
C SER A 66 11.68 23.24 10.29
N GLU A 67 12.84 22.55 10.31
CA GLU A 67 13.31 21.76 9.16
C GLU A 67 12.38 20.59 8.84
N VAL A 68 11.90 19.87 9.86
CA VAL A 68 10.94 18.77 9.68
C VAL A 68 9.63 19.27 9.08
N SER A 69 9.08 20.38 9.57
CA SER A 69 7.88 20.98 8.98
C SER A 69 8.12 21.45 7.54
N GLY A 70 9.32 21.92 7.23
CA GLY A 70 9.73 22.23 5.85
C GLY A 70 9.69 21.01 4.93
N LEU A 71 10.19 19.87 5.41
CA LEU A 71 10.14 18.60 4.67
C LEU A 71 8.69 18.14 4.42
N GLU A 72 7.81 18.23 5.42
CA GLU A 72 6.38 17.89 5.26
C GLU A 72 5.70 18.72 4.17
N LYS A 73 5.93 20.04 4.19
CA LYS A 73 5.39 20.95 3.15
C LYS A 73 5.93 20.62 1.76
N LEU A 74 7.21 20.25 1.66
CA LEU A 74 7.81 19.81 0.40
C LEU A 74 7.13 18.53 -0.08
N GLN A 75 6.99 17.52 0.77
CA GLN A 75 6.33 16.27 0.42
C GLN A 75 4.89 16.47 -0.03
N GLU A 76 4.11 17.28 0.69
CA GLU A 76 2.72 17.55 0.31
C GLU A 76 2.63 18.20 -1.07
N ARG A 77 3.53 19.14 -1.38
CA ARG A 77 3.61 19.79 -2.69
C ARG A 77 3.97 18.79 -3.79
N GLU A 78 4.98 17.96 -3.56
CA GLU A 78 5.42 16.94 -4.51
C GLU A 78 4.33 15.89 -4.75
N GLN A 79 3.65 15.43 -3.69
CA GLN A 79 2.52 14.52 -3.78
C GLN A 79 1.39 15.11 -4.65
N LYS A 80 1.01 16.37 -4.40
CA LYS A 80 -0.01 17.06 -5.21
C LYS A 80 0.42 17.16 -6.67
N ARG A 81 1.68 17.52 -6.95
CA ARG A 81 2.20 17.57 -8.33
C ARG A 81 2.09 16.20 -9.02
N MET A 82 2.55 15.15 -8.36
CA MET A 82 2.53 13.79 -8.92
C MET A 82 1.11 13.30 -9.15
N ASN A 83 0.17 13.59 -8.24
CA ASN A 83 -1.24 13.22 -8.41
C ASN A 83 -1.83 13.84 -9.68
N VAL A 84 -1.54 15.12 -9.95
CA VAL A 84 -1.99 15.80 -11.19
C VAL A 84 -1.39 15.15 -12.43
N GLN A 85 -0.09 14.80 -12.40
CA GLN A 85 0.56 14.11 -13.52
C GLN A 85 -0.01 12.71 -13.77
N ILE A 86 -0.30 11.97 -12.70
CA ILE A 86 -0.89 10.62 -12.77
C ILE A 86 -2.32 10.69 -13.31
N GLU A 87 -3.11 11.67 -12.89
CA GLU A 87 -4.46 11.88 -13.42
C GLU A 87 -4.42 12.25 -14.92
N ALA A 88 -3.50 13.12 -15.32
CA ALA A 88 -3.31 13.47 -16.73
C ALA A 88 -2.89 12.26 -17.57
N LEU A 89 -1.96 11.44 -17.07
CA LEU A 89 -1.56 10.19 -17.72
C LEU A 89 -2.73 9.20 -17.78
N GLY A 90 -3.52 9.08 -16.71
CA GLY A 90 -4.73 8.25 -16.66
C GLY A 90 -5.69 8.60 -17.80
N LYS A 91 -6.03 9.88 -17.94
CA LYS A 91 -6.88 10.38 -19.05
C LYS A 91 -6.28 10.07 -20.43
N GLN A 92 -4.96 10.19 -20.58
CA GLN A 92 -4.27 9.86 -21.82
C GLN A 92 -4.37 8.36 -22.13
N VAL A 93 -4.08 7.50 -21.14
CA VAL A 93 -4.16 6.04 -21.27
C VAL A 93 -5.59 5.60 -21.58
N ALA A 94 -6.61 6.16 -20.91
CA ALA A 94 -8.01 5.89 -21.18
C ALA A 94 -8.38 6.18 -22.66
N LYS A 95 -7.93 7.31 -23.20
CA LYS A 95 -8.14 7.66 -24.61
C LYS A 95 -7.41 6.72 -25.58
N LEU A 96 -6.21 6.26 -25.21
CA LEU A 96 -5.40 5.36 -26.02
C LEU A 96 -5.90 3.90 -26.00
N THR A 97 -6.59 3.51 -24.93
CA THR A 97 -7.06 2.14 -24.68
C THR A 97 -8.57 1.96 -24.86
N ASP A 98 -9.26 3.00 -25.34
CA ASP A 98 -10.70 3.00 -25.66
C ASP A 98 -11.08 1.83 -26.62
N PRO A 99 -11.88 0.85 -26.15
CA PRO A 99 -12.25 -0.33 -26.94
C PRO A 99 -13.18 -0.03 -28.12
N ASP A 100 -13.89 1.11 -28.12
CA ASP A 100 -14.76 1.52 -29.23
C ASP A 100 -13.94 1.92 -30.47
N ARG A 101 -12.68 2.31 -30.26
CA ARG A 101 -11.75 2.63 -31.35
C ARG A 101 -11.05 1.38 -31.84
N ARG A 102 -11.35 0.96 -33.08
CA ARG A 102 -10.73 -0.22 -33.71
C ARG A 102 -9.20 -0.19 -33.72
N SER A 103 -8.60 0.99 -33.89
CA SER A 103 -7.13 1.19 -33.85
C SER A 103 -6.51 0.96 -32.47
N SER A 104 -7.32 1.09 -31.41
CA SER A 104 -6.89 1.01 -30.02
C SER A 104 -6.96 -0.41 -29.46
N ARG A 105 -7.71 -1.34 -30.07
CA ARG A 105 -7.82 -2.73 -29.58
C ARG A 105 -6.49 -3.46 -29.48
N LYS A 106 -5.63 -3.35 -30.50
CA LYS A 106 -4.28 -3.94 -30.44
C LYS A 106 -3.45 -3.30 -29.32
N MET A 107 -3.60 -1.98 -29.14
CA MET A 107 -2.88 -1.22 -28.12
C MET A 107 -3.39 -1.52 -26.72
N LEU A 108 -4.68 -1.77 -26.54
CA LEU A 108 -5.29 -2.20 -25.28
C LEU A 108 -4.65 -3.50 -24.81
N THR A 109 -4.46 -4.49 -25.69
CA THR A 109 -3.76 -5.73 -25.35
C THR A 109 -2.30 -5.47 -24.95
N THR A 110 -1.59 -4.61 -25.69
CA THR A 110 -0.20 -4.23 -25.35
C THR A 110 -0.12 -3.53 -23.99
N TRP A 111 -0.98 -2.55 -23.73
CA TRP A 111 -1.05 -1.82 -22.46
C TRP A 111 -1.44 -2.72 -21.29
N ARG A 112 -2.41 -3.62 -21.49
CA ARG A 112 -2.78 -4.63 -20.50
C ARG A 112 -1.58 -5.48 -20.12
N HIS A 113 -0.82 -5.97 -21.10
CA HIS A 113 0.36 -6.78 -20.82
C HIS A 113 1.46 -6.00 -20.08
N ILE A 114 1.68 -4.73 -20.43
CA ILE A 114 2.62 -3.86 -19.69
C ILE A 114 2.17 -3.71 -18.23
N PHE A 115 0.90 -3.43 -17.99
CA PHE A 115 0.35 -3.25 -16.65
C PHE A 115 0.31 -4.55 -15.84
N GLN A 116 0.06 -5.68 -16.48
CA GLN A 116 0.17 -6.98 -15.84
C GLN A 116 1.60 -7.21 -15.34
N ILE A 117 2.62 -7.04 -16.19
CA ILE A 117 4.02 -7.17 -15.77
C ILE A 117 4.33 -6.17 -14.65
N TYR A 118 3.81 -4.95 -14.70
CA TYR A 118 4.02 -3.94 -13.66
C TYR A 118 3.48 -4.37 -12.29
N VAL A 119 2.26 -4.91 -12.24
CA VAL A 119 1.62 -5.38 -11.01
C VAL A 119 2.34 -6.62 -10.47
N GLU A 120 2.68 -7.57 -11.34
CA GLU A 120 3.42 -8.79 -10.98
C GLU A 120 4.82 -8.49 -10.41
N GLU A 121 5.51 -7.49 -10.97
CA GLU A 121 6.83 -7.08 -10.50
C GLU A 121 6.79 -6.38 -9.13
N GLY A 122 5.63 -5.93 -8.65
CA GLY A 122 5.47 -5.36 -7.31
C GLY A 122 6.59 -4.37 -6.95
N ILE A 123 6.80 -3.34 -7.77
CA ILE A 123 8.05 -2.55 -7.74
C ILE A 123 8.32 -1.94 -6.35
N PHE A 124 7.32 -1.28 -5.77
CA PHE A 124 7.46 -0.58 -4.49
C PHE A 124 6.96 -1.37 -3.28
N PHE A 125 6.09 -2.35 -3.50
CA PHE A 125 5.47 -3.16 -2.45
C PHE A 125 5.41 -4.60 -2.90
N GLY A 126 5.74 -5.50 -1.99
CA GLY A 126 5.54 -6.92 -2.22
C GLY A 126 4.06 -7.30 -2.15
N THR A 127 3.63 -8.16 -3.07
CA THR A 127 2.24 -8.65 -3.20
C THR A 127 2.10 -10.12 -2.80
N THR A 128 3.16 -10.72 -2.25
CA THR A 128 3.22 -12.17 -1.94
C THR A 128 3.28 -12.42 -0.45
N GLU A 129 2.94 -13.63 0.01
CA GLU A 129 2.97 -13.96 1.44
C GLU A 129 4.36 -13.77 2.07
N LEU A 130 5.41 -14.16 1.33
CA LEU A 130 6.82 -14.04 1.75
C LEU A 130 7.33 -12.59 1.69
N ASP A 131 6.77 -11.78 0.80
CA ASP A 131 7.19 -10.41 0.52
C ASP A 131 5.93 -9.52 0.51
N HIS A 132 5.55 -9.05 1.70
CA HIS A 132 4.35 -8.23 1.94
C HIS A 132 4.69 -6.82 2.47
N LYS A 133 5.99 -6.47 2.51
CA LYS A 133 6.48 -5.20 3.06
C LYS A 133 6.82 -4.20 1.96
N SER A 134 6.90 -2.93 2.33
CA SER A 134 7.48 -1.90 1.48
C SER A 134 8.92 -2.27 1.08
N HIS A 135 9.25 -2.08 -0.19
CA HIS A 135 10.60 -2.23 -0.67
C HIS A 135 11.44 -1.01 -0.34
N ASP A 136 12.71 -1.22 -0.01
CA ASP A 136 13.68 -0.14 0.08
C ASP A 136 14.05 0.39 -1.32
N SER A 137 14.75 1.53 -1.35
CA SER A 137 15.14 2.18 -2.61
C SER A 137 16.00 1.28 -3.50
N GLN A 138 16.83 0.39 -2.93
CA GLN A 138 17.67 -0.52 -3.71
C GLN A 138 16.84 -1.64 -4.37
N LYS A 139 15.97 -2.30 -3.62
CA LYS A 139 15.09 -3.35 -4.12
C LYS A 139 14.09 -2.81 -5.12
N ALA A 140 13.49 -1.64 -4.86
CA ALA A 140 12.58 -0.99 -5.79
C ALA A 140 13.29 -0.61 -7.11
N MET A 141 14.53 -0.12 -7.05
CA MET A 141 15.34 0.17 -8.24
C MET A 141 15.61 -1.10 -9.07
N ALA A 142 16.00 -2.19 -8.40
CA ALA A 142 16.27 -3.46 -9.06
C ALA A 142 15.00 -4.03 -9.74
N ARG A 143 13.85 -4.01 -9.05
CA ARG A 143 12.56 -4.43 -9.61
C ARG A 143 12.11 -3.54 -10.77
N LEU A 144 12.30 -2.22 -10.69
CA LEU A 144 12.00 -1.31 -11.81
C LEU A 144 12.88 -1.59 -13.04
N ALA A 145 14.14 -1.96 -12.84
CA ALA A 145 15.02 -2.40 -13.92
C ALA A 145 14.56 -3.73 -14.52
N THR A 146 14.16 -4.71 -13.69
CA THR A 146 13.58 -5.98 -14.15
C THR A 146 12.31 -5.76 -14.96
N PHE A 147 11.40 -4.92 -14.48
CA PHE A 147 10.21 -4.49 -15.22
C PHE A 147 10.58 -3.93 -16.60
N SER A 148 11.50 -2.95 -16.65
CA SER A 148 11.96 -2.35 -17.91
C SER A 148 12.58 -3.39 -18.86
N ASN A 149 13.31 -4.38 -18.34
CA ASN A 149 13.90 -5.45 -19.12
C ASN A 149 12.83 -6.43 -19.65
N LYS A 150 11.81 -6.76 -18.85
CA LYS A 150 10.71 -7.64 -19.27
C LYS A 150 9.89 -7.02 -20.40
N ILE A 151 9.52 -5.74 -20.30
CA ILE A 151 8.76 -5.05 -21.37
C ILE A 151 9.58 -4.93 -22.67
N ALA A 152 10.90 -4.78 -22.57
CA ALA A 152 11.79 -4.73 -23.73
C ALA A 152 11.93 -6.12 -24.38
N LYS A 153 12.17 -7.17 -23.60
CA LYS A 153 12.27 -8.56 -24.08
C LYS A 153 10.97 -9.05 -24.73
N ALA A 154 9.82 -8.62 -24.23
CA ALA A 154 8.52 -8.92 -24.82
C ALA A 154 8.21 -8.11 -26.09
N GLY A 155 9.10 -7.20 -26.51
CA GLY A 155 8.92 -6.36 -27.70
C GLY A 155 7.79 -5.33 -27.57
N LEU A 156 7.31 -5.04 -26.36
CA LEU A 156 6.13 -4.19 -26.14
C LEU A 156 6.41 -2.72 -26.45
N VAL A 157 7.64 -2.28 -26.16
CA VAL A 157 8.09 -0.91 -26.46
C VAL A 157 8.04 -0.66 -27.97
N GLU A 158 8.40 -1.65 -28.77
CA GLU A 158 8.38 -1.54 -30.24
C GLU A 158 6.96 -1.56 -30.81
N GLN A 159 6.00 -2.19 -30.12
CA GLN A 159 4.60 -2.17 -30.52
C GLN A 159 3.95 -0.79 -30.27
N LEU A 160 4.51 0.02 -29.38
CA LEU A 160 4.01 1.35 -29.00
C LEU A 160 4.61 2.51 -29.83
N LYS A 161 5.19 2.25 -31.00
CA LYS A 161 5.87 3.24 -31.88
C LYS A 161 5.06 4.49 -32.25
N LYS A 162 3.73 4.50 -32.06
CA LYS A 162 2.93 5.72 -32.25
C LYS A 162 3.34 6.77 -31.21
N LYS A 163 3.55 8.01 -31.67
CA LYS A 163 4.05 9.13 -30.84
C LYS A 163 3.33 9.25 -29.49
N ASP A 164 2.00 9.21 -29.49
CA ASP A 164 1.21 9.39 -28.27
C ASP A 164 1.37 8.24 -27.25
N ASN A 165 1.49 7.00 -27.73
CA ASN A 165 1.70 5.82 -26.89
C ASN A 165 3.09 5.84 -26.25
N LEU A 166 4.10 6.20 -27.04
CA LEU A 166 5.47 6.31 -26.56
C LEU A 166 5.62 7.45 -25.55
N VAL A 167 4.93 8.57 -25.75
CA VAL A 167 4.85 9.67 -24.77
C VAL A 167 4.18 9.19 -23.47
N ALA A 168 3.05 8.49 -23.55
CA ALA A 168 2.37 7.96 -22.37
C ALA A 168 3.27 6.96 -21.61
N LEU A 169 3.93 6.04 -22.30
CA LEU A 169 4.86 5.08 -21.68
C LEU A 169 6.05 5.78 -21.02
N ASN A 170 6.67 6.75 -21.69
CA ASN A 170 7.78 7.51 -21.10
C ASN A 170 7.34 8.30 -19.87
N THR A 171 6.13 8.86 -19.90
CA THR A 171 5.54 9.56 -18.74
C THR A 171 5.30 8.58 -17.59
N PHE A 172 4.77 7.39 -17.88
CA PHE A 172 4.62 6.32 -16.88
C PHE A 172 5.96 5.91 -16.26
N MET A 173 6.99 5.72 -17.08
CA MET A 173 8.34 5.40 -16.61
C MET A 173 8.94 6.55 -15.78
N HIS A 174 8.67 7.80 -16.17
CA HIS A 174 9.12 8.98 -15.44
C HIS A 174 8.50 9.06 -14.05
N ILE A 175 7.18 8.90 -13.94
CA ILE A 175 6.47 8.87 -12.66
C ILE A 175 7.06 7.80 -11.73
N ASN A 176 7.30 6.59 -12.24
CA ASN A 176 7.92 5.53 -11.44
C ASN A 176 9.33 5.88 -10.95
N ARG A 177 10.13 6.58 -11.76
CA ARG A 177 11.45 7.07 -11.34
C ARG A 177 11.33 8.18 -10.29
N GLU A 178 10.34 9.06 -10.39
CA GLU A 178 10.07 10.08 -9.37
C GLU A 178 9.63 9.47 -8.04
N ILE A 179 8.77 8.43 -8.05
CA ILE A 179 8.42 7.67 -6.83
C ILE A 179 9.68 7.10 -6.18
N LEU A 180 10.55 6.49 -6.97
CA LEU A 180 11.82 5.93 -6.49
C LEU A 180 12.75 7.01 -5.90
N GLN A 181 12.80 8.20 -6.53
CA GLN A 181 13.57 9.33 -6.00
C GLN A 181 12.99 9.82 -4.67
N GLY A 182 11.66 9.93 -4.55
CA GLY A 182 10.98 10.30 -3.30
C GLY A 182 11.25 9.29 -2.18
N LEU A 183 11.20 7.99 -2.50
CA LEU A 183 11.54 6.92 -1.56
C LEU A 183 12.97 7.07 -1.04
N ARG A 184 13.94 7.22 -1.94
CA ARG A 184 15.37 7.41 -1.58
C ARG A 184 15.59 8.69 -0.78
N PHE A 185 14.92 9.78 -1.14
CA PHE A 185 15.00 11.04 -0.42
C PHE A 185 14.54 10.89 1.04
N GLY A 186 13.40 10.24 1.26
CA GLY A 186 12.90 10.01 2.61
C GLY A 186 13.79 9.06 3.42
N GLU A 187 14.40 8.04 2.81
CA GLU A 187 15.38 7.18 3.48
C GLU A 187 16.63 7.94 3.94
N ILE A 188 17.15 8.85 3.09
CA ILE A 188 18.32 9.67 3.43
C ILE A 188 17.99 10.61 4.61
N ASN A 189 16.84 11.28 4.56
CA ASN A 189 16.41 12.21 5.61
C ASN A 189 16.14 11.49 6.93
N HIS A 190 15.50 10.32 6.88
CA HIS A 190 15.27 9.50 8.07
C HIS A 190 16.59 9.08 8.75
N ASN A 191 17.55 8.65 7.95
CA ASN A 191 18.88 8.27 8.43
C ASN A 191 19.63 9.47 9.03
N ALA A 192 19.57 10.64 8.39
CA ALA A 192 20.18 11.86 8.89
C ALA A 192 19.57 12.27 10.23
N MET A 193 18.24 12.29 10.33
CA MET A 193 17.49 12.62 11.54
C MET A 193 17.85 11.68 12.71
N THR A 194 17.85 10.37 12.46
CA THR A 194 18.24 9.37 13.46
C THR A 194 19.67 9.58 13.94
N LYS A 195 20.60 9.95 13.05
CA LYS A 195 22.00 10.25 13.41
C LYS A 195 22.13 11.54 14.20
N ILE A 196 21.34 12.57 13.88
CA ILE A 196 21.30 13.85 14.60
C ILE A 196 20.81 13.60 16.03
N LEU A 197 19.67 12.92 16.21
CA LEU A 197 19.12 12.59 17.52
C LEU A 197 20.07 11.70 18.35
N LYS A 198 20.71 10.70 17.73
CA LYS A 198 21.74 9.87 18.39
C LYS A 198 22.94 10.71 18.85
N LYS A 199 23.37 11.70 18.06
CA LYS A 199 24.52 12.55 18.39
C LYS A 199 24.16 13.55 19.50
N PHE A 200 22.93 14.06 19.50
CA PHE A 200 22.39 14.89 20.56
C PHE A 200 22.40 14.13 21.89
N ASP A 201 21.77 12.96 21.96
CA ASP A 201 21.70 12.16 23.19
C ASP A 201 23.08 11.76 23.73
N LYS A 202 24.04 11.46 22.86
CA LYS A 202 25.42 11.16 23.27
C LYS A 202 26.12 12.35 23.94
N ARG A 203 25.73 13.58 23.63
CA ARG A 203 26.34 14.81 24.17
C ARG A 203 25.61 15.33 25.41
N THR A 204 24.29 15.20 25.45
CA THR A 204 23.45 15.81 26.49
C THR A 204 22.95 14.82 27.54
N ALA A 205 22.96 13.51 27.24
CA ALA A 205 22.41 12.45 28.10
C ALA A 205 20.92 12.63 28.47
N LEU A 206 20.18 13.47 27.72
CA LEU A 206 18.77 13.79 27.98
C LEU A 206 17.79 12.71 27.47
N GLY A 207 18.27 11.70 26.74
CA GLY A 207 17.45 10.54 26.32
C GLY A 207 16.33 10.86 25.34
N VAL A 208 16.48 11.93 24.56
CA VAL A 208 15.45 12.53 23.72
C VAL A 208 15.13 11.67 22.49
N LYS A 209 16.00 10.74 22.09
CA LYS A 209 15.70 9.75 21.05
C LYS A 209 14.50 8.87 21.39
N SER A 210 14.14 8.70 22.66
CA SER A 210 12.97 7.90 23.08
C SER A 210 11.65 8.68 23.09
N THR A 211 11.74 10.00 23.24
CA THR A 211 10.59 10.90 23.46
C THR A 211 10.26 11.74 22.22
N PHE A 212 11.27 12.23 21.50
CA PHE A 212 11.09 13.08 20.32
C PHE A 212 10.38 12.37 19.15
N PRO A 213 10.68 11.10 18.80
CA PRO A 213 9.95 10.39 17.75
C PRO A 213 8.46 10.14 18.08
N ARG A 214 8.07 10.38 19.34
CA ARG A 214 6.70 10.17 19.84
C ARG A 214 5.86 11.44 19.81
N GLN A 215 6.50 12.62 19.67
CA GLN A 215 5.85 13.94 19.60
C GLN A 215 5.93 14.55 18.19
N VAL A 216 6.98 14.20 17.45
CA VAL A 216 7.05 14.31 16.00
C VAL A 216 6.97 12.87 15.52
N GLU A 217 5.75 12.37 15.31
CA GLU A 217 5.55 11.12 14.58
C GLU A 217 6.22 11.32 13.22
N TYR A 218 7.47 10.91 13.08
CA TYR A 218 8.05 10.71 11.77
C TYR A 218 7.24 9.54 11.21
N PRO A 219 6.31 9.77 10.28
CA PRO A 219 5.53 8.67 9.78
C PRO A 219 6.49 7.75 9.05
N GLU A 220 5.97 6.64 8.57
CA GLU A 220 6.36 6.07 7.31
C GLU A 220 6.39 7.15 6.18
N PHE A 221 7.19 8.22 6.25
CA PHE A 221 7.03 9.47 5.49
C PHE A 221 7.18 9.22 3.98
N SER A 222 8.25 8.51 3.60
CA SER A 222 8.48 8.03 2.24
C SER A 222 7.52 6.92 1.83
N GLU A 223 7.15 6.05 2.76
CA GLU A 223 6.29 4.92 2.48
C GLU A 223 4.83 5.35 2.28
N HIS A 224 4.33 6.37 2.99
CA HIS A 224 3.02 6.97 2.78
C HIS A 224 2.94 7.70 1.45
N LEU A 225 3.99 8.44 1.05
CA LEU A 225 4.06 9.05 -0.27
C LEU A 225 4.04 7.98 -1.36
N ALA A 226 4.91 6.96 -1.26
CA ALA A 226 4.95 5.86 -2.22
C ALA A 226 3.61 5.09 -2.25
N LYS A 227 2.99 4.79 -1.10
CA LYS A 227 1.69 4.12 -0.99
C LYS A 227 0.60 4.97 -1.64
N ALA A 228 0.51 6.26 -1.31
CA ALA A 228 -0.50 7.16 -1.84
C ALA A 228 -0.37 7.34 -3.35
N VAL A 229 0.85 7.51 -3.85
CA VAL A 229 1.11 7.65 -5.27
C VAL A 229 0.87 6.34 -6.03
N CYS A 230 1.27 5.19 -5.48
CA CYS A 230 0.96 3.88 -6.07
C CYS A 230 -0.54 3.58 -6.07
N ALA A 231 -1.26 3.96 -5.01
CA ALA A 231 -2.72 3.87 -4.97
C ALA A 231 -3.35 4.76 -6.04
N GLN A 232 -2.80 5.96 -6.26
CA GLN A 232 -3.25 6.84 -7.33
C GLN A 232 -2.96 6.25 -8.72
N VAL A 233 -1.80 5.62 -8.93
CA VAL A 233 -1.49 4.90 -10.18
C VAL A 233 -2.51 3.76 -10.40
N ASN A 234 -2.83 3.00 -9.37
CA ASN A 234 -3.80 1.91 -9.48
C ASN A 234 -5.22 2.43 -9.83
N THR A 235 -5.66 3.49 -9.14
CA THR A 235 -7.01 4.04 -9.31
C THR A 235 -7.19 4.88 -10.57
N GLN A 236 -6.17 5.60 -11.04
CA GLN A 236 -6.27 6.52 -12.17
C GLN A 236 -5.69 5.97 -13.47
N ILE A 237 -4.83 4.96 -13.43
CA ILE A 237 -4.20 4.40 -14.63
C ILE A 237 -4.66 2.97 -14.85
N LEU A 238 -4.47 2.11 -13.85
CA LEU A 238 -4.76 0.68 -14.00
C LEU A 238 -6.27 0.41 -14.11
N SER A 239 -7.11 1.19 -13.43
CA SER A 239 -8.58 1.07 -13.53
C SER A 239 -9.14 1.28 -14.95
N HIS A 240 -8.45 2.04 -15.80
CA HIS A 240 -8.85 2.26 -17.18
C HIS A 240 -8.55 1.07 -18.10
N VAL A 241 -7.70 0.14 -17.66
CA VAL A 241 -7.33 -1.07 -18.41
C VAL A 241 -7.62 -2.29 -17.54
N PRO A 242 -8.85 -2.83 -17.63
CA PRO A 242 -9.24 -3.99 -16.85
C PRO A 242 -8.30 -5.18 -17.08
N GLN A 243 -7.88 -5.83 -15.99
CA GLN A 243 -7.04 -7.03 -16.01
C GLN A 243 -7.91 -8.28 -16.16
N ILE A 244 -7.34 -9.35 -16.72
CA ILE A 244 -8.11 -10.56 -17.02
C ILE A 244 -8.50 -11.33 -15.75
N ASP A 245 -7.64 -11.32 -14.74
CA ASP A 245 -7.80 -12.08 -13.50
C ASP A 245 -9.06 -11.67 -12.73
N ASP A 246 -9.42 -10.38 -12.78
CA ASP A 246 -10.63 -9.81 -12.17
C ASP A 246 -11.94 -10.39 -12.75
N TYR A 247 -11.87 -10.99 -13.95
CA TYR A 247 -13.01 -11.55 -14.67
C TYR A 247 -12.87 -13.04 -14.92
N SER A 248 -11.98 -13.71 -14.18
CA SER A 248 -11.82 -15.16 -14.22
C SER A 248 -13.00 -15.86 -13.53
N CYS A 249 -13.43 -16.98 -14.11
CA CYS A 249 -14.45 -17.85 -13.54
C CYS A 249 -13.77 -18.75 -12.50
N PRO A 250 -14.21 -18.77 -11.25
CA PRO A 250 -13.44 -19.45 -10.21
C PRO A 250 -13.51 -20.98 -10.24
N MET A 251 -14.39 -21.52 -11.09
CA MET A 251 -14.47 -22.96 -11.35
C MET A 251 -13.50 -23.41 -12.43
N CYS A 252 -13.29 -22.63 -13.48
CA CYS A 252 -12.42 -23.02 -14.60
C CYS A 252 -11.16 -22.16 -14.73
N MET A 253 -10.98 -21.15 -13.88
CA MET A 253 -9.85 -20.21 -13.86
C MET A 253 -9.60 -19.48 -15.20
N GLU A 254 -10.61 -19.44 -16.06
CA GLU A 254 -10.59 -18.80 -17.37
C GLU A 254 -11.64 -17.69 -17.41
N ILE A 255 -11.58 -16.79 -18.40
CA ILE A 255 -12.53 -15.69 -18.53
C ILE A 255 -14.00 -16.14 -18.47
N GLN A 256 -14.82 -15.39 -17.73
CA GLN A 256 -16.24 -15.69 -17.56
C GLN A 256 -16.99 -15.65 -18.90
N TRP A 257 -17.55 -16.79 -19.33
CA TRP A 257 -18.37 -16.88 -20.52
C TRP A 257 -19.84 -16.98 -20.16
N ARG A 258 -20.65 -16.04 -20.67
CA ARG A 258 -22.07 -15.89 -20.32
C ARG A 258 -22.25 -15.99 -18.79
N PRO A 259 -21.67 -15.03 -18.03
CA PRO A 259 -21.68 -15.05 -16.58
C PRO A 259 -23.10 -15.12 -16.03
N VAL A 260 -23.32 -15.99 -15.06
CA VAL A 260 -24.58 -16.13 -14.32
C VAL A 260 -24.32 -15.72 -12.88
N LYS A 261 -25.10 -14.76 -12.39
CA LYS A 261 -24.99 -14.22 -11.04
C LYS A 261 -25.95 -14.96 -10.11
N LEU A 262 -25.39 -15.68 -9.14
CA LEU A 262 -26.16 -16.40 -8.13
C LEU A 262 -26.80 -15.43 -7.13
N SER A 263 -27.81 -15.88 -6.37
CA SER A 263 -28.44 -15.08 -5.31
C SER A 263 -27.46 -14.67 -4.20
N CYS A 264 -26.37 -15.43 -4.02
CA CYS A 264 -25.25 -15.10 -3.12
C CYS A 264 -24.25 -14.10 -3.72
N ASN A 265 -24.58 -13.44 -4.84
CA ASN A 265 -23.76 -12.49 -5.59
C ASN A 265 -22.48 -13.03 -6.25
N HIS A 266 -22.16 -14.32 -6.12
CA HIS A 266 -21.04 -14.93 -6.84
C HIS A 266 -21.41 -15.20 -8.30
N THR A 267 -20.43 -15.06 -9.19
CA THR A 267 -20.62 -15.16 -10.65
C THR A 267 -19.79 -16.29 -11.25
N PHE A 268 -20.39 -17.09 -12.13
CA PHE A 268 -19.75 -18.24 -12.79
C PHE A 268 -20.12 -18.31 -14.28
N CYS A 269 -19.36 -19.07 -15.07
CA CYS A 269 -19.77 -19.39 -16.44
C CYS A 269 -21.05 -20.23 -16.45
N ILE A 270 -21.92 -20.00 -17.43
CA ILE A 270 -23.14 -20.81 -17.63
C ILE A 270 -22.83 -22.32 -17.69
N ARG A 271 -21.81 -22.73 -18.45
CA ARG A 271 -21.40 -24.13 -18.58
C ARG A 271 -20.93 -24.71 -17.25
N CYS A 272 -20.14 -23.96 -16.47
CA CYS A 272 -19.68 -24.42 -15.16
C CYS A 272 -20.86 -24.68 -14.22
N LEU A 273 -21.88 -23.82 -14.22
CA LEU A 273 -23.08 -24.05 -13.41
C LEU A 273 -23.89 -25.26 -13.87
N ILE A 274 -24.07 -25.45 -15.19
CA ILE A 274 -24.77 -26.63 -15.73
C ILE A 274 -24.09 -27.93 -15.29
N VAL A 275 -22.75 -27.99 -15.39
CA VAL A 275 -21.97 -29.16 -14.94
C VAL A 275 -22.18 -29.41 -13.44
N MET A 276 -22.19 -28.35 -12.61
CA MET A 276 -22.44 -28.48 -11.17
C MET A 276 -23.87 -28.97 -10.86
N GLN A 277 -24.88 -28.44 -11.55
CA GLN A 277 -26.27 -28.86 -11.42
C GLN A 277 -26.43 -30.35 -11.79
N ASN A 278 -25.83 -30.78 -12.91
CA ASN A 278 -25.83 -32.19 -13.35
C ASN A 278 -25.15 -33.11 -12.32
N ASN A 279 -24.07 -32.65 -11.70
CA ASN A 279 -23.34 -33.37 -10.65
C ASN A 279 -24.00 -33.29 -9.27
N LYS A 280 -25.22 -32.72 -9.17
CA LYS A 280 -25.97 -32.53 -7.91
C LYS A 280 -25.22 -31.69 -6.86
N GLN A 281 -24.35 -30.78 -7.31
CA GLN A 281 -23.61 -29.85 -6.46
C GLN A 281 -24.36 -28.52 -6.39
N TYR A 282 -25.21 -28.36 -5.37
CA TYR A 282 -26.09 -27.19 -5.25
C TYR A 282 -25.54 -26.03 -4.39
N ASN A 283 -24.36 -26.23 -3.81
CA ASN A 283 -23.71 -25.26 -2.94
C ASN A 283 -22.72 -24.41 -3.76
N CYS A 284 -22.76 -23.10 -3.57
CA CYS A 284 -21.80 -22.17 -4.15
C CYS A 284 -20.37 -22.55 -3.69
N PRO A 285 -19.37 -22.66 -4.59
CA PRO A 285 -18.02 -23.08 -4.22
C PRO A 285 -17.29 -22.03 -3.35
N PHE A 286 -17.69 -20.75 -3.43
CA PHE A 286 -17.14 -19.70 -2.56
C PHE A 286 -17.74 -19.66 -1.15
N CYS A 287 -19.04 -19.38 -1.06
CA CYS A 287 -19.70 -19.11 0.21
C CYS A 287 -20.46 -20.32 0.78
N ARG A 288 -20.50 -21.44 0.05
CA ARG A 288 -21.21 -22.68 0.42
C ARG A 288 -22.72 -22.55 0.56
N GLU A 289 -23.29 -21.39 0.24
CA GLU A 289 -24.73 -21.17 0.23
C GLU A 289 -25.42 -21.97 -0.88
N ARG A 290 -26.63 -22.49 -0.61
CA ARG A 290 -27.37 -23.36 -1.55
C ARG A 290 -28.13 -22.53 -2.57
N THR A 291 -27.42 -21.99 -3.55
CA THR A 291 -27.98 -21.05 -4.54
C THR A 291 -27.97 -21.57 -5.98
N ILE A 292 -27.17 -22.60 -6.27
CA ILE A 292 -26.98 -23.12 -7.64
C ILE A 292 -28.23 -23.79 -8.18
N PHE A 293 -29.04 -24.43 -7.33
CA PHE A 293 -30.28 -25.09 -7.75
C PHE A 293 -31.28 -24.10 -8.40
N ASN A 294 -31.30 -22.85 -7.93
CA ASN A 294 -32.20 -21.82 -8.43
C ASN A 294 -31.61 -21.02 -9.60
N ALA A 295 -30.37 -21.30 -10.01
CA ALA A 295 -29.71 -20.57 -11.08
C ALA A 295 -30.29 -20.99 -12.45
N ASN A 296 -31.02 -20.09 -13.08
CA ASN A 296 -31.64 -20.30 -14.39
C ASN A 296 -31.16 -19.25 -15.41
N SER A 297 -31.80 -19.21 -16.58
CA SER A 297 -31.52 -18.21 -17.63
C SER A 297 -31.74 -16.77 -17.20
N ASP A 298 -32.59 -16.52 -16.21
CA ASP A 298 -32.98 -15.18 -15.78
C ASP A 298 -31.86 -14.52 -14.95
N ASN A 299 -30.99 -15.33 -14.35
CA ASN A 299 -29.81 -14.90 -13.61
C ASN A 299 -28.60 -14.54 -14.51
N LEU A 300 -28.78 -14.53 -15.83
CA LEU A 300 -27.70 -14.23 -16.77
C LEU A 300 -27.33 -12.75 -16.74
N ASP A 301 -26.07 -12.47 -16.42
CA ASP A 301 -25.52 -11.13 -16.41
C ASP A 301 -25.13 -10.70 -17.84
N THR A 302 -26.13 -10.18 -18.56
CA THR A 302 -25.97 -9.74 -19.95
C THR A 302 -25.08 -8.51 -20.09
N GLU A 303 -25.09 -7.61 -19.10
CA GLU A 303 -24.24 -6.42 -19.06
C GLU A 303 -22.76 -6.82 -18.95
N LYS A 304 -22.43 -7.71 -18.02
CA LYS A 304 -21.07 -8.24 -17.87
C LYS A 304 -20.65 -9.04 -19.10
N ALA A 305 -21.56 -9.83 -19.70
CA ALA A 305 -21.27 -10.53 -20.95
C ALA A 305 -20.92 -9.57 -22.11
N ALA A 306 -21.64 -8.45 -22.24
CA ALA A 306 -21.37 -7.42 -23.24
C ALA A 306 -20.03 -6.71 -22.97
N PHE A 307 -19.76 -6.40 -21.70
CA PHE A 307 -18.48 -5.84 -21.26
C PHE A 307 -17.31 -6.74 -21.63
N LEU A 308 -17.38 -8.04 -21.32
CA LEU A 308 -16.29 -8.99 -21.60
C LEU A 308 -16.04 -9.13 -23.10
N LYS A 309 -17.10 -9.19 -23.93
CA LYS A 309 -16.97 -9.19 -25.39
C LYS A 309 -16.29 -7.92 -25.93
N LYS A 310 -16.53 -6.78 -25.29
CA LYS A 310 -15.97 -5.48 -25.70
C LYS A 310 -14.49 -5.34 -25.31
N TRP A 311 -14.15 -5.69 -24.07
CA TRP A 311 -12.80 -5.48 -23.51
C TRP A 311 -11.84 -6.66 -23.71
N PHE A 312 -12.36 -7.88 -23.83
CA PHE A 312 -11.58 -9.12 -23.96
C PHE A 312 -12.05 -9.97 -25.15
N PRO A 313 -12.08 -9.41 -26.38
CA PRO A 313 -12.73 -10.06 -27.51
C PRO A 313 -12.04 -11.35 -27.96
N ASN A 314 -10.73 -11.50 -27.76
CA ASN A 314 -9.99 -12.69 -28.18
C ASN A 314 -10.20 -13.83 -27.19
N GLU A 315 -10.05 -13.51 -25.91
CA GLU A 315 -10.18 -14.44 -24.79
C GLU A 315 -11.60 -14.98 -24.71
N VAL A 316 -12.59 -14.13 -24.95
CA VAL A 316 -14.01 -14.51 -25.02
C VAL A 316 -14.29 -15.43 -26.22
N LYS A 317 -13.66 -15.20 -27.38
CA LYS A 317 -13.79 -16.09 -28.56
C LYS A 317 -13.12 -17.44 -28.33
N ASP A 318 -11.94 -17.45 -27.73
CA ASP A 318 -11.23 -18.69 -27.40
C ASP A 318 -12.04 -19.51 -26.40
N LYS A 319 -12.63 -18.86 -25.39
CA LYS A 319 -13.53 -19.51 -24.44
C LYS A 319 -14.80 -20.04 -25.11
N GLN A 320 -15.36 -19.31 -26.06
CA GLN A 320 -16.51 -19.77 -26.84
C GLN A 320 -16.17 -21.07 -27.58
N ARG A 321 -15.06 -21.07 -28.33
CA ARG A 321 -14.60 -22.22 -29.10
C ARG A 321 -14.35 -23.43 -28.20
N TYR A 322 -13.73 -23.23 -27.04
CA TYR A 322 -13.54 -24.27 -26.05
C TYR A 322 -14.87 -24.84 -25.54
N ASN A 323 -15.84 -23.98 -25.21
CA ASN A 323 -17.15 -24.42 -24.74
C ASN A 323 -17.95 -25.18 -25.80
N GLU A 324 -17.86 -24.77 -27.07
CA GLU A 324 -18.48 -25.46 -28.21
C GLU A 324 -17.84 -26.84 -28.42
N MET A 325 -16.52 -26.93 -28.35
CA MET A 325 -15.79 -28.20 -28.40
C MET A 325 -16.23 -29.14 -27.28
N MET A 326 -16.26 -28.64 -26.04
CA MET A 326 -16.67 -29.43 -24.88
C MET A 326 -18.16 -29.84 -24.93
N ALA A 327 -19.04 -29.00 -25.48
CA ALA A 327 -20.44 -29.37 -25.68
C ALA A 327 -20.58 -30.51 -26.71
N GLY A 328 -19.77 -30.50 -27.78
CA GLY A 328 -19.71 -31.62 -28.71
C GLY A 328 -19.19 -32.90 -28.06
N VAL A 329 -18.19 -32.82 -27.18
CA VAL A 329 -17.73 -33.98 -26.40
C VAL A 329 -18.82 -34.52 -25.49
N ASP A 330 -19.60 -33.67 -24.82
CA ASP A 330 -20.71 -34.13 -23.97
C ASP A 330 -21.81 -34.86 -24.80
N GLN A 331 -22.04 -34.40 -26.03
CA GLN A 331 -23.11 -34.93 -26.89
C GLN A 331 -22.69 -36.17 -27.68
N TYR A 332 -21.44 -36.23 -28.13
CA TYR A 332 -20.92 -37.24 -29.07
C TYR A 332 -19.80 -38.12 -28.48
N GLY A 333 -19.40 -37.87 -27.23
CA GLY A 333 -18.34 -38.60 -26.54
C GLY A 333 -16.92 -38.10 -26.88
N GLU A 334 -15.91 -38.72 -26.24
CA GLU A 334 -14.50 -38.32 -26.37
C GLU A 334 -13.94 -38.42 -27.80
N VAL A 335 -14.56 -39.24 -28.65
CA VAL A 335 -14.18 -39.41 -30.06
C VAL A 335 -14.27 -38.10 -30.83
N TYR A 336 -15.23 -37.23 -30.47
CA TYR A 336 -15.41 -35.91 -31.06
C TYR A 336 -14.23 -34.96 -30.83
N ALA A 337 -13.46 -35.15 -29.74
CA ALA A 337 -12.32 -34.29 -29.44
C ALA A 337 -11.09 -34.58 -30.34
N ASN A 338 -10.98 -35.82 -30.84
CA ASN A 338 -9.78 -36.31 -31.52
C ASN A 338 -9.87 -36.24 -33.05
N GLU A 339 -11.09 -36.20 -33.61
CA GLU A 339 -11.30 -36.16 -35.05
C GLU A 339 -11.45 -34.72 -35.56
N LYS A 340 -10.61 -34.31 -36.51
CA LYS A 340 -10.81 -33.04 -37.23
C LYS A 340 -12.03 -33.19 -38.13
N CYS A 341 -12.97 -32.26 -38.05
CA CYS A 341 -14.15 -32.20 -38.93
C CYS A 341 -13.74 -32.31 -40.40
N THR A 342 -14.12 -33.41 -41.06
CA THR A 342 -13.78 -33.74 -42.46
C THR A 342 -14.88 -33.37 -43.46
N VAL A 343 -15.99 -32.80 -43.01
CA VAL A 343 -17.10 -32.41 -43.88
C VAL A 343 -16.98 -30.92 -44.23
N MET A 344 -16.73 -30.65 -45.52
CA MET A 344 -16.75 -29.31 -46.15
C MET A 344 -18.16 -28.92 -46.59
#